data_AF-A0AAD5EHS9-F1
#
_entry.id   AF-A0AAD5EHS9-F1
#
_cell.length_a   1.000
_cell.length_b   1.000
_cell.length_c   1.000
_cell.angle_alpha   90.00
_cell.angle_beta   90.00
_cell.angle_gamma   90.00
#
_symmetry.space_group_name_H-M   'P 1'
#
loop_
_entity.id
_entity.type
_entity.pdbx_description
1 polymer ?
#
loop_
_entity_poly.entity_id
_entity_poly.type
_entity_poly.pdbx_seq_one_letter_code
_entity_poly.pdbx_strand_id
1 'polypeptide(L)'
;MMKIDRYKERIDHMLFKIEFTEKLRHLSENMNAVLEASNALKESKALKELLNLILMMGNFLNSSSFNGGAFGIKIASINKVRGLGAKYGFIQLTYKY
;
A
#
# COMPACT_ATOMS: atom_id res chain seq x y z
N MET A 1 -3.10 29.75 50.47
CA MET A 1 -2.59 28.89 49.38
C MET A 1 -3.24 29.37 48.08
N MET A 2 -2.47 29.83 47.09
CA MET A 2 -3.04 30.35 45.84
C MET A 2 -3.72 29.23 45.05
N LYS A 3 -5.00 29.40 44.72
CA LYS A 3 -5.79 28.46 43.92
C LYS A 3 -5.74 28.91 42.46
N ILE A 4 -5.02 28.18 41.61
CA ILE A 4 -4.97 28.48 40.18
C ILE A 4 -6.18 27.85 39.52
N ASP A 5 -7.02 28.70 38.93
CA ASP A 5 -8.25 28.28 38.28
C ASP A 5 -7.94 27.51 36.98
N ARG A 6 -8.60 26.36 36.79
CA ARG A 6 -8.42 25.47 35.61
C ARG A 6 -6.96 25.06 35.36
N TYR A 7 -6.24 24.73 36.44
CA TYR A 7 -4.81 24.45 36.33
C TYR A 7 -4.51 23.25 35.43
N LYS A 8 -5.36 22.21 35.44
CA LYS A 8 -5.15 20.99 34.66
C LYS A 8 -5.23 21.29 33.15
N GLU A 9 -6.27 21.99 32.74
CA GLU A 9 -6.48 22.40 31.35
C GLU A 9 -5.36 23.31 30.85
N ARG A 10 -4.87 24.22 31.71
CA ARG A 10 -3.72 25.08 31.38
C ARG A 10 -2.45 24.26 31.11
N ILE A 11 -2.18 23.23 31.92
CA ILE A 11 -1.02 22.35 31.73
C ILE A 11 -1.19 21.52 30.44
N ASP A 12 -2.36 20.93 30.21
CA ASP A 12 -2.64 20.16 29.00
C ASP A 12 -2.46 21.00 27.73
N HIS A 13 -2.91 22.28 27.76
CA HIS A 13 -2.73 23.21 26.65
C HIS A 13 -1.28 23.62 26.45
N MET A 14 -0.52 23.84 27.52
CA MET A 14 0.92 24.14 27.43
C MET A 14 1.68 22.95 26.83
N LEU A 15 1.36 21.74 27.26
CA LEU A 15 1.94 20.51 26.72
C LEU A 15 1.61 20.37 25.22
N PHE A 16 0.33 20.52 24.86
CA PHE A 16 -0.08 20.51 23.45
C PHE A 16 0.69 21.54 22.62
N LYS A 17 0.82 22.78 23.11
CA LYS A 17 1.54 23.84 22.40
C LYS A 17 3.01 23.49 22.16
N ILE A 18 3.68 22.87 23.13
CA ILE A 18 5.08 22.45 23.03
C ILE A 18 5.22 21.30 22.00
N GLU A 19 4.32 20.32 22.05
CA GLU A 19 4.40 19.12 21.21
C GLU A 19 3.84 19.32 19.79
N PHE A 20 3.01 20.35 19.56
CA PHE A 20 2.22 20.49 18.34
C PHE A 20 3.10 20.53 17.08
N THR A 21 4.15 21.36 17.09
CA THR A 21 5.03 21.52 15.92
C THR A 21 5.72 20.21 15.56
N GLU A 22 6.18 19.46 16.56
CA GLU A 22 6.85 18.19 16.32
C GLU A 22 5.86 17.13 15.79
N LYS A 23 4.68 17.02 16.41
CA LYS A 23 3.61 16.11 15.94
C LYS A 23 3.18 16.43 14.51
N LEU A 24 3.04 17.71 14.17
CA LEU A 24 2.68 18.15 12.82
C LEU A 24 3.78 17.81 11.81
N ARG A 25 5.05 18.02 12.17
CA ARG A 25 6.20 17.66 11.32
C ARG A 25 6.21 16.17 11.03
N HIS A 26 6.13 15.33 12.07
CA HIS A 26 6.09 13.86 11.91
C HIS A 26 4.91 13.40 11.05
N LEU A 27 3.72 13.99 11.23
CA LEU A 27 2.56 13.69 10.42
C LEU A 27 2.79 14.04 8.94
N SER A 28 3.35 15.23 8.68
CA SER A 28 3.68 15.69 7.32
C SER A 28 4.70 14.78 6.64
N GLU A 29 5.75 14.39 7.35
CA GLU A 29 6.78 13.46 6.85
C GLU A 29 6.18 12.10 6.47
N ASN A 30 5.31 11.54 7.32
CA ASN A 30 4.63 10.29 7.04
C ASN A 30 3.68 10.39 5.84
N MET A 31 2.95 11.50 5.70
CA MET A 31 2.08 11.73 4.54
C MET A 31 2.87 11.85 3.24
N ASN A 32 3.98 12.60 3.27
CA ASN A 32 4.86 12.75 2.11
C ASN A 32 5.47 11.42 1.69
N ALA A 33 5.93 10.61 2.64
CA ALA A 33 6.48 9.29 2.34
C ALA A 33 5.47 8.38 1.61
N VAL A 34 4.19 8.38 2.05
CA VAL A 34 3.13 7.61 1.39
C VAL A 34 2.81 8.18 0.00
N LEU A 35 2.78 9.50 -0.14
CA LEU A 35 2.51 10.17 -1.42
C LEU A 35 3.62 9.86 -2.44
N GLU A 36 4.87 10.01 -2.05
CA GLU A 36 6.04 9.73 -2.89
C GLU A 36 6.07 8.26 -3.32
N ALA A 37 5.88 7.33 -2.38
CA ALA A 37 5.80 5.90 -2.69
C ALA A 37 4.65 5.59 -3.68
N SER A 38 3.48 6.19 -3.46
CA SER A 38 2.32 6.01 -4.35
C SER A 38 2.58 6.53 -5.76
N ASN A 39 3.21 7.71 -5.88
CA ASN A 39 3.58 8.29 -7.17
C ASN A 39 4.67 7.46 -7.87
N ALA A 40 5.70 7.03 -7.14
CA ALA A 40 6.75 6.18 -7.68
C ALA A 40 6.18 4.87 -8.25
N LEU A 41 5.25 4.22 -7.55
CA LEU A 41 4.56 3.02 -8.03
C LEU A 41 3.70 3.31 -9.26
N LYS A 42 2.90 4.39 -9.24
CA LYS A 42 1.99 4.76 -10.33
C LYS A 42 2.73 5.10 -11.62
N GLU A 43 3.85 5.81 -11.52
CA GLU A 43 4.60 6.31 -12.67
C GLU A 43 5.67 5.33 -13.17
N SER A 44 6.00 4.28 -12.39
CA SER A 44 6.98 3.28 -12.79
C SER A 44 6.54 2.49 -14.04
N LYS A 45 7.23 2.75 -15.16
CA LYS A 45 7.07 1.97 -16.41
C LYS A 45 7.54 0.54 -16.24
N ALA A 46 8.67 0.33 -15.55
CA ALA A 46 9.23 -0.99 -15.30
C ALA A 46 8.26 -1.89 -14.50
N LEU A 47 7.56 -1.32 -13.51
CA LEU A 47 6.53 -2.07 -12.77
C LEU A 47 5.36 -2.46 -13.66
N LYS A 48 4.89 -1.55 -14.53
CA LYS A 48 3.81 -1.85 -15.50
C LYS A 48 4.20 -2.97 -16.47
N GLU A 49 5.43 -2.92 -16.99
CA GLU A 49 5.97 -3.95 -17.88
C GLU A 49 6.08 -5.31 -17.19
N LEU A 50 6.60 -5.35 -15.96
CA LEU A 50 6.68 -6.57 -15.16
C LEU A 50 5.30 -7.16 -14.89
N LEU A 51 4.32 -6.34 -14.49
CA LEU A 51 2.95 -6.80 -14.26
C LEU A 51 2.32 -7.35 -15.54
N ASN A 52 2.59 -6.74 -16.69
CA ASN A 52 2.11 -7.23 -17.98
C ASN A 52 2.75 -8.58 -18.34
N LEU A 53 4.05 -8.76 -18.09
CA LEU A 53 4.73 -10.04 -18.29
C LEU A 53 4.13 -11.14 -17.41
N ILE A 54 3.93 -10.86 -16.12
CA ILE A 54 3.29 -11.80 -15.19
C ILE A 54 1.87 -12.14 -15.65
N LEU A 55 1.13 -11.18 -16.21
CA LEU A 55 -0.23 -11.39 -16.71
C LEU A 55 -0.23 -12.30 -17.94
N MET A 56 0.66 -12.03 -18.90
CA MET A 56 0.83 -12.87 -20.09
C MET A 56 1.21 -14.31 -19.72
N MET A 57 2.19 -14.48 -18.83
CA MET A 57 2.60 -15.80 -18.35
C MET A 57 1.47 -16.52 -17.61
N GLY A 58 0.76 -15.82 -16.71
CA GLY A 58 -0.38 -16.38 -16.00
C GLY A 58 -1.51 -16.80 -16.93
N ASN A 59 -1.86 -15.98 -17.92
CA ASN A 59 -2.87 -16.30 -18.93
C ASN A 59 -2.46 -17.50 -19.79
N PHE A 60 -1.18 -17.60 -20.17
CA PHE A 60 -0.68 -18.75 -20.92
C PHE A 60 -0.77 -20.04 -20.10
N LEU A 61 -0.28 -20.03 -18.86
CA LEU A 61 -0.29 -21.19 -17.98
C LEU A 61 -1.71 -21.64 -17.59
N ASN A 62 -2.64 -20.69 -17.48
CA ASN A 62 -4.02 -20.96 -17.10
C ASN A 62 -4.99 -21.08 -18.30
N SER A 63 -4.47 -21.12 -19.53
CA SER A 63 -5.26 -21.12 -20.77
C SER A 63 -6.27 -22.27 -20.88
N SER A 64 -6.02 -23.40 -20.21
CA SER A 64 -6.91 -24.57 -20.15
C SER A 64 -7.84 -24.60 -18.93
N SER A 65 -7.74 -23.61 -18.03
CA SER A 65 -8.58 -23.50 -16.83
C SER A 65 -9.66 -22.41 -17.01
N PHE A 66 -10.68 -22.40 -16.16
CA PHE A 66 -11.68 -21.31 -16.07
C PHE A 66 -11.03 -19.91 -15.83
N ASN A 67 -9.76 -19.88 -15.41
CA ASN A 67 -8.95 -18.68 -15.23
C ASN A 67 -7.99 -18.39 -16.41
N GLY A 68 -8.35 -18.73 -17.66
CA GLY A 68 -7.69 -18.20 -18.86
C GLY A 68 -8.24 -16.83 -19.30
N GLY A 69 -7.42 -15.95 -19.88
CA GLY A 69 -7.91 -14.71 -20.52
C GLY A 69 -8.25 -13.54 -19.58
N ALA A 70 -7.57 -13.39 -18.45
CA ALA A 70 -7.80 -12.25 -17.56
C ALA A 70 -7.20 -10.95 -18.07
N PHE A 71 -7.82 -9.85 -17.64
CA PHE A 71 -7.43 -8.48 -17.97
C PHE A 71 -6.54 -7.83 -16.90
N GLY A 72 -6.34 -8.48 -15.75
CA GLY A 72 -5.53 -7.92 -14.67
C GLY A 72 -5.16 -8.92 -13.58
N ILE A 73 -4.29 -8.47 -12.68
CA ILE A 73 -3.76 -9.26 -11.55
C ILE A 73 -4.06 -8.52 -10.24
N LYS A 74 -4.51 -9.24 -9.20
CA LYS A 74 -4.50 -8.68 -7.84
C LYS A 74 -3.05 -8.54 -7.36
N ILE A 75 -2.64 -7.36 -6.91
CA ILE A 75 -1.27 -7.11 -6.41
C ILE A 75 -0.86 -8.13 -5.33
N ALA A 76 -1.79 -8.54 -4.44
CA ALA A 76 -1.54 -9.57 -3.43
C ALA A 76 -1.11 -10.94 -4.01
N SER A 77 -1.47 -11.24 -5.27
CA SER A 77 -1.06 -12.46 -5.97
C SER A 77 0.41 -12.47 -6.37
N ILE A 78 1.09 -11.31 -6.44
CA ILE A 78 2.52 -11.24 -6.76
C ILE A 78 3.36 -12.00 -5.71
N ASN A 79 2.94 -11.96 -4.45
CA ASN A 79 3.61 -12.71 -3.37
C ASN A 79 3.56 -14.23 -3.57
N LYS A 80 2.58 -14.74 -4.32
CA LYS A 80 2.45 -16.17 -4.64
C LYS A 80 3.44 -16.61 -5.72
N VAL A 81 3.97 -15.69 -6.52
CA VAL A 81 5.00 -15.97 -7.54
C VAL A 81 6.29 -16.49 -6.92
N ARG A 82 6.60 -16.09 -5.67
CA ARG A 82 7.80 -16.56 -4.95
C ARG A 82 7.70 -18.03 -4.53
N GLY A 83 6.49 -18.57 -4.39
CA GLY A 83 6.23 -19.94 -3.95
C GLY A 83 6.15 -20.92 -5.12
N LEU A 84 7.19 -20.99 -5.97
CA LEU A 84 7.32 -21.90 -7.12
C LEU A 84 7.35 -23.39 -6.68
N GLY A 85 6.25 -23.88 -6.12
CA GLY A 85 5.81 -25.26 -6.22
C GLY A 85 4.79 -25.31 -7.35
N ALA A 86 5.25 -25.72 -8.53
CA ALA A 86 4.56 -25.69 -9.82
C ALA A 86 3.30 -26.59 -9.94
N LYS A 87 2.52 -26.75 -8.87
CA LYS A 87 1.30 -27.58 -8.88
C LYS A 87 0.01 -26.90 -8.40
N TYR A 88 0.02 -25.85 -7.56
CA TYR A 88 -1.24 -25.34 -6.97
C TYR A 88 -1.31 -23.83 -6.64
N GLY A 89 -0.60 -22.97 -7.37
CA GLY A 89 -0.49 -21.55 -7.03
C GLY A 89 -1.02 -20.61 -8.11
N PHE A 90 -2.25 -20.79 -8.59
CA PHE A 90 -2.84 -19.92 -9.60
C PHE A 90 -2.64 -18.45 -9.20
N ILE A 91 -1.89 -17.72 -10.03
CA ILE A 91 -1.95 -16.25 -10.05
C ILE A 91 -3.43 -15.92 -10.06
N GLN A 92 -3.92 -15.25 -9.02
CA GLN A 92 -5.35 -14.93 -8.96
C GLN A 92 -5.58 -13.78 -9.93
N LEU A 93 -5.79 -14.21 -11.16
CA LEU A 93 -6.17 -13.45 -12.31
C LEU A 93 -7.58 -12.91 -12.05
N THR A 94 -7.73 -11.61 -12.23
CA THR A 94 -9.01 -10.94 -11.94
C THR A 94 -9.70 -10.67 -13.25
N TYR A 95 -10.88 -11.27 -13.39
CA TYR A 95 -11.85 -10.94 -14.40
C TYR A 95 -12.64 -9.74 -13.89
N LYS A 96 -12.71 -8.67 -14.67
CA LYS A 96 -13.83 -7.73 -14.52
C LYS A 96 -15.02 -8.34 -15.27
N TYR A 97 -16.23 -8.05 -14.79
CA TYR A 97 -17.50 -8.39 -15.45
C TYR A 97 -17.44 -8.20 -16.97
#